data_AF-A0A2A2ED42-F1
#
_entry.id   AF-A0A2A2ED42-F1
#
_cell.length_a   1.000
_cell.length_b   1.000
_cell.length_c   1.000
_cell.angle_alpha   90.00
_cell.angle_beta   90.00
_cell.angle_gamma   90.00
#
_symmetry.space_group_name_H-M   'P 1'
#
loop_
_entity.id
_entity.type
_entity.pdbx_description
1 polymer ?
#
loop_
_entity_poly.entity_id
_entity_poly.type
_entity_poly.pdbx_seq_one_letter_code
_entity_poly.pdbx_strand_id
1 'polypeptide(L)'
;MQGMRPRRSCPRRSPPCSDSPTTPPPFRSIAHRWCVADAGCSAPVGVDASGRAAVIDLARFGPHAIVAGTTGAGKSVLLQDWCLALACRYPPRRVQFALLDFKGGSAMDALAGLPHVRGCVNDLDLAYAKRALLALERELTRRELLAARLGVADLMDAPDPPARLVVVVDEFHMLTGQLPDVADRLTRIASLGRSLGMHLIVCTQNPLGEIGAPMKANMALRICLRVRDAMQSQEMLGVDDAARLRVTEPGAAIARIDDGRVRLRCAADPDPARLVAEIGLAARVHAQRDAPPLFTSPLPRLVHARDVGAPPGAIVIGLEDDGVATAPCLFDPADGNLAVIGRPGRGRTTLLETIGGGARACGADVVCLDDADVWFDPLSADPRAARVQELVCAGRRCVVFALGSSRRLRVPDHCGRRLVFPVGERAVDLADGIPAAIVDALTAEDLRTPGRGVLIEAGRARIVQCAVR
;
A
#
# COMPACT_ATOMS: atom_id res chain seq x y z
N MET A 1 -37.80 -37.25 -43.22
CA MET A 1 -37.07 -36.23 -44.00
C MET A 1 -37.77 -34.90 -43.87
N GLN A 2 -37.29 -34.00 -43.01
CA GLN A 2 -37.73 -32.61 -42.95
C GLN A 2 -36.51 -31.71 -42.72
N GLY A 3 -36.48 -30.61 -43.45
CA GLY A 3 -35.29 -29.88 -43.87
C GLY A 3 -34.59 -29.10 -42.76
N MET A 4 -33.26 -29.22 -42.78
CA MET A 4 -32.31 -28.45 -41.98
C MET A 4 -32.30 -26.99 -42.47
N ARG A 5 -32.70 -26.04 -41.62
CA ARG A 5 -32.54 -24.60 -41.88
C ARG A 5 -31.11 -24.16 -41.50
N PRO A 6 -30.43 -23.33 -42.32
CA PRO A 6 -29.05 -22.92 -42.04
C PRO A 6 -29.00 -21.92 -40.89
N ARG A 7 -28.02 -22.09 -40.00
CA ARG A 7 -27.69 -21.13 -38.93
C ARG A 7 -27.24 -19.82 -39.60
N ARG A 8 -27.93 -18.72 -39.28
CA ARG A 8 -27.53 -17.37 -39.72
C ARG A 8 -26.17 -17.04 -39.12
N SER A 9 -25.16 -16.86 -39.98
CA SER A 9 -23.86 -16.34 -39.62
C SER A 9 -24.00 -14.90 -39.13
N CYS A 10 -23.63 -14.66 -37.87
CA CYS A 10 -23.53 -13.31 -37.32
C CYS A 10 -22.34 -12.60 -37.99
N PRO A 11 -22.50 -11.44 -38.64
CA PRO A 11 -21.36 -10.76 -39.25
C PRO A 11 -20.44 -10.24 -38.14
N ARG A 12 -19.15 -10.60 -38.22
CA ARG A 12 -18.09 -9.98 -37.42
C ARG A 12 -18.04 -8.49 -37.78
N ARG A 13 -18.78 -7.66 -37.05
CA ARG A 13 -18.58 -6.22 -37.07
C ARG A 13 -17.26 -5.94 -36.36
N SER A 14 -16.28 -5.44 -37.11
CA SER A 14 -15.17 -4.67 -36.57
C SER A 14 -15.74 -3.57 -35.65
N PRO A 15 -15.11 -3.30 -34.49
CA PRO A 15 -15.61 -2.25 -33.62
C PRO A 15 -15.52 -0.91 -34.35
N PRO A 16 -16.55 -0.05 -34.26
CA PRO A 16 -16.46 1.29 -34.84
C PRO A 16 -15.40 2.09 -34.08
N CYS A 17 -14.29 2.39 -34.74
CA CYS A 17 -13.40 3.48 -34.36
C CYS A 17 -14.13 4.80 -34.61
N SER A 18 -15.00 5.19 -33.68
CA SER A 18 -15.57 6.54 -33.62
C SER A 18 -15.90 6.87 -32.16
N ASP A 19 -14.86 6.85 -31.31
CA ASP A 19 -14.96 7.44 -29.97
C ASP A 19 -14.92 8.97 -30.15
N SER A 20 -16.07 9.62 -30.00
CA SER A 20 -16.13 11.07 -29.82
C SER A 20 -15.38 11.43 -28.52
N PRO A 21 -14.51 12.46 -28.50
CA PRO A 21 -13.56 12.71 -27.41
C PRO A 21 -14.16 13.22 -26.08
N THR A 22 -15.49 13.16 -25.88
CA THR A 22 -16.19 13.85 -24.79
C THR A 22 -16.94 12.96 -23.81
N THR A 23 -16.92 11.63 -23.98
CA THR A 23 -17.55 10.71 -23.01
C THR A 23 -16.59 9.60 -22.63
N PRO A 24 -16.32 9.37 -21.32
CA PRO A 24 -15.47 8.27 -20.89
C PRO A 24 -16.01 6.94 -21.41
N PRO A 25 -15.14 5.98 -21.75
CA PRO A 25 -15.58 4.68 -22.26
C PRO A 25 -16.43 3.98 -21.19
N PRO A 26 -17.61 3.45 -21.54
CA PRO A 26 -18.42 2.70 -20.56
C PRO A 26 -17.69 1.43 -20.11
N PHE A 27 -18.02 0.92 -18.93
CA PHE A 27 -17.35 -0.24 -18.32
C PHE A 27 -17.29 -1.46 -19.25
N ARG A 28 -18.29 -1.64 -20.13
CA ARG A 28 -18.32 -2.74 -21.11
C ARG A 28 -17.18 -2.65 -22.11
N SER A 29 -16.85 -1.44 -22.55
CA SER A 29 -15.73 -1.19 -23.46
C SER A 29 -14.40 -1.44 -22.75
N ILE A 30 -14.27 -1.03 -21.50
CA ILE A 30 -13.09 -1.29 -20.66
C ILE A 30 -12.92 -2.81 -20.44
N ALA A 31 -13.98 -3.48 -20.00
CA ALA A 31 -13.98 -4.93 -19.77
C ALA A 31 -13.64 -5.72 -21.04
N HIS A 32 -14.10 -5.28 -22.22
CA HIS A 32 -13.73 -5.87 -23.50
C HIS A 32 -12.25 -5.63 -23.82
N ARG A 33 -11.72 -4.41 -23.63
CA ARG A 33 -10.29 -4.10 -23.84
C ARG A 33 -9.41 -5.01 -22.99
N TRP A 34 -9.79 -5.27 -21.73
CA TRP A 34 -9.04 -6.17 -20.85
C TRP A 34 -8.98 -7.63 -21.31
N CYS A 35 -9.98 -8.10 -22.09
CA CYS A 35 -9.95 -9.45 -22.66
C CYS A 35 -8.91 -9.60 -23.77
N VAL A 36 -8.59 -8.50 -24.47
CA VAL A 36 -7.70 -8.47 -25.64
C VAL A 36 -6.41 -7.69 -25.37
N ALA A 37 -6.16 -7.32 -24.11
CA ALA A 37 -4.99 -6.55 -23.73
C ALA A 37 -3.70 -7.35 -23.97
N ASP A 38 -2.71 -6.67 -24.55
CA ASP A 38 -1.34 -7.19 -24.70
C ASP A 38 -0.61 -7.30 -23.36
N ALA A 39 0.62 -7.83 -23.38
CA ALA A 39 1.50 -7.91 -22.21
C ALA A 39 2.33 -6.63 -21.95
N GLY A 40 2.04 -5.56 -22.70
CA GLY A 40 2.75 -4.29 -22.63
C GLY A 40 2.37 -3.44 -21.42
N CYS A 41 2.87 -2.20 -21.41
CA CYS A 41 2.50 -1.18 -20.43
C CYS A 41 2.41 0.18 -21.13
N SER A 42 1.57 0.25 -22.17
CA SER A 42 1.45 1.44 -23.01
C SER A 42 0.09 2.10 -22.91
N ALA A 43 0.07 3.43 -22.84
CA ALA A 43 -1.17 4.19 -22.77
C ALA A 43 -1.05 5.52 -23.51
N PRO A 44 -2.14 6.03 -24.11
CA PRO A 44 -2.18 7.40 -24.58
C PRO A 44 -2.11 8.34 -23.37
N VAL A 45 -1.22 9.34 -23.43
CA VAL A 45 -1.08 10.37 -22.38
C VAL A 45 -1.51 11.76 -22.86
N GLY A 46 -1.89 11.87 -24.14
CA GLY A 46 -2.27 13.12 -24.76
C GLY A 46 -2.38 13.01 -26.28
N VAL A 47 -2.35 14.15 -26.95
CA VAL A 47 -2.38 14.26 -28.42
C VAL A 47 -1.14 14.98 -28.92
N ASP A 48 -0.59 14.52 -30.05
CA ASP A 48 0.53 15.18 -30.73
C ASP A 48 0.05 16.39 -31.56
N ALA A 49 0.98 17.12 -32.17
CA ALA A 49 0.67 18.28 -33.00
C ALA A 49 -0.20 17.96 -34.24
N SER A 50 -0.30 16.70 -34.64
CA SER A 50 -1.15 16.22 -35.74
C SER A 50 -2.52 15.73 -35.28
N GLY A 51 -2.83 15.83 -33.98
CA GLY A 51 -4.07 15.36 -33.39
C GLY A 51 -4.14 13.85 -33.18
N ARG A 52 -3.02 13.12 -33.35
CA ARG A 52 -2.97 11.68 -33.07
C ARG A 52 -2.64 11.44 -31.61
N ALA A 53 -3.06 10.30 -31.09
CA ALA A 53 -2.74 9.91 -29.71
C ALA A 53 -1.22 9.80 -29.51
N ALA A 54 -0.69 10.57 -28.56
CA ALA A 54 0.67 10.44 -28.08
C ALA A 54 0.72 9.29 -27.07
N VAL A 55 1.25 8.14 -27.49
CA VAL A 55 1.32 6.92 -26.68
C VAL A 55 2.69 6.80 -26.03
N ILE A 56 2.70 6.54 -24.73
CA ILE A 56 3.91 6.20 -23.98
C ILE A 56 3.84 4.73 -23.58
N ASP A 57 4.92 4.01 -23.83
CA ASP A 57 5.12 2.61 -23.42
C ASP A 57 6.22 2.53 -22.37
N LEU A 58 5.83 2.30 -21.11
CA LEU A 58 6.76 2.15 -19.99
C LEU A 58 7.58 0.86 -20.09
N ALA A 59 7.07 -0.19 -20.72
CA ALA A 59 7.82 -1.43 -20.88
C ALA A 59 8.93 -1.27 -21.94
N ARG A 60 8.67 -0.49 -22.98
CA ARG A 60 9.57 -0.33 -24.13
C ARG A 60 10.57 0.82 -23.98
N PHE A 61 10.11 2.03 -23.67
CA PHE A 61 10.89 3.27 -23.82
C PHE A 61 11.61 3.73 -22.55
N GLY A 62 11.42 3.00 -21.46
CA GLY A 62 12.03 3.31 -20.18
C GLY A 62 11.12 2.86 -19.06
N PRO A 63 11.52 1.87 -18.25
CA PRO A 63 10.70 1.42 -17.14
C PRO A 63 10.40 2.54 -16.14
N HIS A 64 11.20 3.61 -16.17
CA HIS A 64 11.09 4.73 -15.27
C HIS A 64 11.05 6.05 -16.04
N ALA A 65 10.28 7.01 -15.54
CA ALA A 65 10.02 8.29 -16.18
C ALA A 65 10.27 9.46 -15.20
N ILE A 66 10.91 10.52 -15.68
CA ILE A 66 10.99 11.79 -14.96
C ILE A 66 10.00 12.77 -15.59
N VAL A 67 9.16 13.37 -14.77
CA VAL A 67 8.21 14.42 -15.17
C VAL A 67 8.58 15.73 -14.51
N ALA A 68 8.88 16.76 -15.29
CA ALA A 68 9.22 18.09 -14.77
C ALA A 68 8.19 19.13 -15.19
N GLY A 69 7.92 20.10 -14.32
CA GLY A 69 7.02 21.20 -14.65
C GLY A 69 6.66 22.08 -13.47
N THR A 70 6.56 23.38 -13.74
CA THR A 70 6.17 24.37 -12.73
C THR A 70 4.75 24.16 -12.20
N THR A 71 4.43 24.77 -11.05
CA THR A 71 3.05 24.82 -10.54
C THR A 71 2.09 25.33 -11.62
N GLY A 72 0.95 24.64 -11.76
CA GLY A 72 -0.06 24.96 -12.79
C GLY A 72 0.30 24.55 -14.21
N ALA A 73 1.44 23.89 -14.44
CA ALA A 73 1.78 23.37 -15.78
C ALA A 73 0.93 22.16 -16.19
N GLY A 74 0.31 21.46 -15.23
CA GLY A 74 -0.54 20.30 -15.45
C GLY A 74 0.09 18.95 -15.07
N LYS A 75 1.13 18.92 -14.23
CA LYS A 75 1.80 17.66 -13.80
C LYS A 75 0.83 16.64 -13.20
N SER A 76 0.05 17.05 -12.20
CA SER A 76 -0.85 16.13 -11.49
C SER A 76 -2.01 15.65 -12.38
N VAL A 77 -2.46 16.48 -13.34
CA VAL A 77 -3.42 16.08 -14.38
C VAL A 77 -2.81 15.04 -15.32
N LEU A 78 -1.59 15.27 -15.82
CA LEU A 78 -0.86 14.27 -16.62
C LEU A 78 -0.72 12.94 -15.89
N LEU A 79 -0.34 12.95 -14.61
CA LEU A 79 -0.24 11.72 -13.82
C LEU A 79 -1.57 11.01 -13.67
N GLN A 80 -2.63 11.76 -13.37
CA GLN A 80 -3.98 11.24 -13.23
C GLN A 80 -4.45 10.58 -14.53
N ASP A 81 -4.36 11.28 -15.64
CA ASP A 81 -4.76 10.79 -16.96
C ASP A 81 -3.93 9.57 -17.38
N TRP A 82 -2.62 9.57 -17.11
CA TRP A 82 -1.75 8.46 -17.45
C TRP A 82 -2.13 7.19 -16.67
N CYS A 83 -2.36 7.30 -15.36
CA CYS A 83 -2.84 6.19 -14.54
C CYS A 83 -4.21 5.69 -15.01
N LEU A 84 -5.15 6.59 -15.30
CA LEU A 84 -6.49 6.24 -15.79
C LEU A 84 -6.43 5.56 -17.16
N ALA A 85 -5.60 6.05 -18.07
CA ALA A 85 -5.44 5.47 -19.40
C ALA A 85 -4.83 4.06 -19.33
N LEU A 86 -3.85 3.84 -18.44
CA LEU A 86 -3.32 2.50 -18.14
C LEU A 86 -4.41 1.59 -17.55
N ALA A 87 -5.18 2.06 -16.57
CA ALA A 87 -6.26 1.30 -15.93
C ALA A 87 -7.40 0.94 -16.90
N CYS A 88 -7.71 1.83 -17.85
CA CYS A 88 -8.68 1.57 -18.91
C CYS A 88 -8.22 0.49 -19.89
N ARG A 89 -6.91 0.38 -20.12
CA ARG A 89 -6.35 -0.58 -21.08
C ARG A 89 -6.02 -1.92 -20.46
N TYR A 90 -5.57 -1.94 -19.22
CA TYR A 90 -5.06 -3.15 -18.55
C TYR A 90 -5.86 -3.45 -17.27
N PRO A 91 -6.23 -4.72 -17.01
CA PRO A 91 -6.89 -5.09 -15.75
C PRO A 91 -5.93 -5.02 -14.54
N PRO A 92 -6.44 -4.97 -13.29
CA PRO A 92 -5.62 -4.94 -12.07
C PRO A 92 -4.62 -6.10 -11.94
N ARG A 93 -4.92 -7.28 -12.50
CA ARG A 93 -3.98 -8.40 -12.58
C ARG A 93 -2.78 -8.18 -13.51
N ARG A 94 -2.78 -7.14 -14.35
CA ARG A 94 -1.71 -6.81 -15.31
C ARG A 94 -0.96 -5.55 -14.93
N VAL A 95 -1.65 -4.54 -14.41
CA VAL A 95 -1.05 -3.26 -13.97
C VAL A 95 -1.63 -2.89 -12.61
N GLN A 96 -0.77 -2.43 -11.71
CA GLN A 96 -1.10 -1.95 -10.38
C GLN A 96 -0.36 -0.64 -10.09
N PHE A 97 -0.89 0.17 -9.18
CA PHE A 97 -0.33 1.46 -8.80
C PHE A 97 0.06 1.53 -7.33
N ALA A 98 1.17 2.17 -7.04
CA ALA A 98 1.50 2.69 -5.71
C ALA A 98 1.67 4.20 -5.85
N LEU A 99 0.83 4.97 -5.17
CA LEU A 99 0.76 6.42 -5.31
C LEU A 99 1.34 7.08 -4.06
N LEU A 100 2.30 7.97 -4.23
CA LEU A 100 2.87 8.77 -3.17
C LEU A 100 2.74 10.25 -3.58
N ASP A 101 1.80 10.97 -2.96
CA ASP A 101 1.55 12.40 -3.14
C ASP A 101 1.99 13.19 -1.90
N PHE A 102 2.86 14.16 -2.16
CA PHE A 102 3.62 14.92 -1.17
C PHE A 102 3.06 16.33 -0.96
N LYS A 103 1.98 16.71 -1.66
CA LYS A 103 1.38 18.05 -1.62
C LYS A 103 -0.14 18.00 -1.46
N GLY A 104 -0.68 17.09 -0.64
CA GLY A 104 -2.11 17.06 -0.28
C GLY A 104 -3.06 17.27 -1.47
N GLY A 105 -2.66 16.81 -2.65
CA GLY A 105 -3.22 17.22 -3.92
C GLY A 105 -4.39 16.30 -4.27
N SER A 106 -5.55 16.89 -4.54
CA SER A 106 -6.77 16.14 -4.86
C SER A 106 -6.69 15.25 -6.11
N ALA A 107 -5.63 15.35 -6.91
CA ALA A 107 -5.49 14.64 -8.17
C ALA A 107 -5.22 13.13 -7.99
N MET A 108 -4.32 12.76 -7.08
CA MET A 108 -4.02 11.34 -6.80
C MET A 108 -5.09 10.71 -5.91
N ASP A 109 -5.74 11.48 -5.03
CA ASP A 109 -6.88 11.05 -4.22
C ASP A 109 -8.02 10.48 -5.05
N ALA A 110 -8.32 11.13 -6.18
CA ALA A 110 -9.36 10.66 -7.09
C ALA A 110 -9.06 9.24 -7.63
N LEU A 111 -7.79 8.84 -7.68
CA LEU A 111 -7.38 7.51 -8.14
C LEU A 111 -7.46 6.44 -7.05
N ALA A 112 -7.53 6.81 -5.77
CA ALA A 112 -7.46 5.87 -4.64
C ALA A 112 -8.57 4.78 -4.69
N GLY A 113 -9.71 5.09 -5.32
CA GLY A 113 -10.80 4.15 -5.54
C GLY A 113 -10.61 3.16 -6.70
N LEU A 114 -9.51 3.24 -7.45
CA LEU A 114 -9.23 2.29 -8.52
C LEU A 114 -8.90 0.91 -7.94
N PRO A 115 -9.43 -0.19 -8.54
CA PRO A 115 -9.08 -1.56 -8.14
C PRO A 115 -7.61 -1.92 -8.43
N HIS A 116 -6.91 -1.08 -9.20
CA HIS A 116 -5.48 -1.18 -9.50
C HIS A 116 -4.59 -0.63 -8.38
N VAL A 117 -5.10 0.26 -7.53
CA VAL A 117 -4.30 0.93 -6.51
C VAL A 117 -4.04 -0.01 -5.34
N ARG A 118 -2.75 -0.16 -5.01
CA ARG A 118 -2.25 -1.03 -3.93
C ARG A 118 -1.86 -0.24 -2.69
N GLY A 119 -1.87 1.09 -2.75
CA GLY A 119 -1.53 1.97 -1.65
C GLY A 119 -1.42 3.42 -2.13
N CYS A 120 -1.89 4.35 -1.29
CA CYS A 120 -1.89 5.78 -1.56
C CYS A 120 -1.42 6.52 -0.30
N VAL A 121 -0.27 7.19 -0.39
CA VAL A 121 0.24 8.08 0.66
C VAL A 121 -0.12 9.50 0.26
N ASN A 122 -0.86 10.18 1.13
CA ASN A 122 -1.28 11.57 0.93
C ASN A 122 -0.75 12.43 2.07
N ASP A 123 -0.52 13.71 1.78
CA ASP A 123 -0.18 14.75 2.79
C ASP A 123 1.06 14.44 3.65
N LEU A 124 1.92 13.55 3.15
CA LEU A 124 3.28 13.30 3.62
C LEU A 124 3.42 13.14 5.15
N ASP A 125 2.64 12.21 5.73
CA ASP A 125 3.04 11.62 7.00
C ASP A 125 4.34 10.84 6.77
N LEU A 126 5.44 11.32 7.37
CA LEU A 126 6.76 10.71 7.28
C LEU A 126 6.75 9.23 7.68
N ALA A 127 5.94 8.84 8.67
CA ALA A 127 5.80 7.46 9.08
C ALA A 127 5.15 6.62 7.96
N TYR A 128 4.15 7.19 7.29
CA TYR A 128 3.46 6.53 6.19
C TYR A 128 4.34 6.43 4.93
N ALA A 129 5.13 7.46 4.61
CA ALA A 129 6.09 7.44 3.51
C ALA A 129 7.20 6.38 3.73
N LYS A 130 7.80 6.33 4.93
CA LYS A 130 8.80 5.29 5.29
C LYS A 130 8.24 3.88 5.11
N ARG A 131 7.00 3.69 5.53
CA ARG A 131 6.26 2.43 5.36
C ARG A 131 6.07 2.06 3.90
N ALA A 132 5.62 2.99 3.06
CA ALA A 132 5.44 2.75 1.63
C ALA A 132 6.77 2.36 0.96
N LEU A 133 7.87 3.04 1.29
CA LEU A 133 9.20 2.71 0.78
C LEU A 133 9.65 1.31 1.21
N LEU A 134 9.49 0.95 2.49
CA LEU A 134 9.80 -0.39 2.98
C LEU A 134 8.97 -1.46 2.25
N ALA A 135 7.70 -1.19 1.97
CA ALA A 135 6.83 -2.09 1.21
C ALA A 135 7.32 -2.31 -0.22
N LEU A 136 7.75 -1.24 -0.90
CA LEU A 136 8.32 -1.29 -2.24
C LEU A 136 9.63 -2.10 -2.27
N GLU A 137 10.49 -1.94 -1.26
CA GLU A 137 11.73 -2.71 -1.13
C GLU A 137 11.46 -4.22 -0.87
N ARG A 138 10.47 -4.53 -0.02
CA ARG A 138 10.02 -5.91 0.23
C ARG A 138 9.47 -6.53 -1.05
N GLU A 139 8.69 -5.77 -1.83
CA GLU A 139 8.14 -6.24 -3.11
C GLU A 139 9.24 -6.45 -4.16
N LEU A 140 10.22 -5.55 -4.24
CA LEU A 140 11.40 -5.72 -5.09
C LEU A 140 12.11 -7.05 -4.76
N THR A 141 12.42 -7.26 -3.47
CA THR A 141 13.07 -8.47 -2.98
C THR A 141 12.24 -9.73 -3.26
N ARG A 142 10.92 -9.67 -3.05
CA ARG A 142 10.01 -10.78 -3.35
C ARG A 142 10.06 -11.16 -4.84
N ARG A 143 10.09 -10.17 -5.72
CA ARG A 143 10.16 -10.39 -7.18
C ARG A 143 11.52 -10.92 -7.62
N GLU A 144 12.63 -10.45 -7.05
CA GLU A 144 13.97 -11.01 -7.27
C GLU A 144 14.01 -12.51 -6.93
N LEU A 145 13.51 -12.87 -5.74
CA LEU A 145 13.45 -14.27 -5.30
C LEU A 145 12.54 -15.11 -6.19
N LEU A 146 11.43 -14.55 -6.68
CA LEU A 146 10.53 -15.24 -7.59
C LEU A 146 11.18 -15.50 -8.95
N ALA A 147 11.84 -14.50 -9.54
CA ALA A 147 12.58 -14.64 -10.79
C ALA A 147 13.67 -15.70 -10.68
N ALA A 148 14.44 -15.68 -9.58
CA ALA A 148 15.47 -16.68 -9.29
C ALA A 148 14.88 -18.09 -9.16
N ARG A 149 13.77 -18.26 -8.44
CA ARG A 149 13.08 -19.56 -8.29
C ARG A 149 12.55 -20.11 -9.61
N LEU A 150 12.10 -19.24 -10.50
CA LEU A 150 11.58 -19.61 -11.82
C LEU A 150 12.69 -19.74 -12.88
N GLY A 151 13.92 -19.32 -12.58
CA GLY A 151 15.05 -19.36 -13.50
C GLY A 151 14.92 -18.41 -14.70
N VAL A 152 14.20 -17.30 -14.55
CA VAL A 152 13.97 -16.31 -15.61
C VAL A 152 14.80 -15.05 -15.39
N ALA A 153 15.33 -14.47 -16.47
CA ALA A 153 16.07 -13.21 -16.41
C ALA A 153 15.15 -11.98 -16.34
N ASP A 154 14.01 -12.03 -17.04
CA ASP A 154 12.91 -11.07 -16.93
C ASP A 154 11.70 -11.79 -16.35
N LEU A 155 11.21 -11.32 -15.21
CA LEU A 155 10.05 -11.87 -14.53
C LEU A 155 8.78 -11.73 -15.38
N MET A 156 8.74 -10.78 -16.31
CA MET A 156 7.60 -10.58 -17.21
C MET A 156 7.49 -11.66 -18.29
N ASP A 157 8.56 -12.44 -18.52
CA ASP A 157 8.57 -13.60 -19.41
C ASP A 157 8.09 -14.89 -18.71
N ALA A 158 7.82 -14.84 -17.40
CA ALA A 158 7.27 -15.97 -16.67
C ALA A 158 5.88 -16.36 -17.20
N PRO A 159 5.44 -17.63 -17.04
CA PRO A 159 4.12 -18.08 -17.52
C PRO A 159 2.94 -17.33 -16.90
N ASP A 160 3.05 -16.97 -15.62
CA ASP A 160 2.07 -16.18 -14.87
C ASP A 160 2.80 -15.07 -14.09
N PRO A 161 3.22 -13.99 -14.78
CA PRO A 161 4.00 -12.95 -14.15
C PRO A 161 3.12 -12.13 -13.22
N PRO A 162 3.64 -11.61 -12.09
CA PRO A 162 2.90 -10.66 -11.28
C PRO A 162 2.56 -9.40 -12.11
N ALA A 163 1.51 -8.69 -11.68
CA ALA A 163 1.15 -7.42 -12.30
C ALA A 163 2.34 -6.45 -12.28
N ARG A 164 2.47 -5.66 -13.37
CA ARG A 164 3.42 -4.54 -13.41
C ARG A 164 3.04 -3.54 -12.34
N LEU A 165 3.99 -3.16 -11.49
CA LEU A 165 3.75 -2.18 -10.43
C LEU A 165 4.30 -0.82 -10.89
N VAL A 166 3.42 0.14 -11.11
CA VAL A 166 3.78 1.52 -11.44
C VAL A 166 3.75 2.36 -10.15
N VAL A 167 4.92 2.76 -9.70
CA VAL A 167 5.11 3.63 -8.54
C VAL A 167 5.13 5.08 -9.02
N VAL A 168 4.22 5.89 -8.52
CA VAL A 168 4.12 7.32 -8.86
C VAL A 168 4.49 8.13 -7.63
N VAL A 169 5.48 9.00 -7.78
CA VAL A 169 5.98 9.89 -6.74
C VAL A 169 5.79 11.32 -7.23
N ASP A 170 4.75 12.03 -6.74
CA ASP A 170 4.58 13.45 -7.04
C ASP A 170 5.50 14.31 -6.15
N GLU A 171 5.95 15.47 -6.61
CA GLU A 171 6.76 16.41 -5.82
C GLU A 171 7.94 15.77 -5.04
N PHE A 172 8.79 15.02 -5.75
CA PHE A 172 9.91 14.24 -5.21
C PHE A 172 10.85 14.98 -4.26
N HIS A 173 11.08 16.27 -4.44
CA HIS A 173 11.95 17.06 -3.57
C HIS A 173 11.46 17.15 -2.12
N MET A 174 10.15 17.09 -1.91
CA MET A 174 9.57 17.06 -0.56
C MET A 174 9.94 15.75 0.13
N LEU A 175 9.97 14.65 -0.62
CA LEU A 175 10.37 13.34 -0.10
C LEU A 175 11.86 13.33 0.27
N THR A 176 12.74 13.83 -0.59
CA THR A 176 14.19 13.87 -0.32
C THR A 176 14.56 14.82 0.81
N GLY A 177 13.82 15.92 1.00
CA GLY A 177 14.00 16.84 2.13
C GLY A 177 13.67 16.23 3.49
N GLN A 178 12.70 15.31 3.54
CA GLN A 178 12.31 14.62 4.78
C GLN A 178 13.02 13.28 5.00
N LEU A 179 13.40 12.60 3.91
CA LEU A 179 14.09 11.31 3.90
C LEU A 179 15.33 11.40 2.99
N PRO A 180 16.49 11.79 3.54
CA PRO A 180 17.70 11.98 2.74
C PRO A 180 18.16 10.72 1.98
N ASP A 181 17.88 9.53 2.50
CA ASP A 181 18.26 8.24 1.92
C ASP A 181 17.29 7.73 0.85
N VAL A 182 16.17 8.42 0.61
CA VAL A 182 15.13 7.95 -0.32
C VAL A 182 15.59 7.90 -1.78
N ALA A 183 16.49 8.79 -2.18
CA ALA A 183 17.01 8.83 -3.54
C ALA A 183 17.78 7.54 -3.86
N ASP A 184 18.57 7.04 -2.91
CA ASP A 184 19.33 5.80 -3.07
C ASP A 184 18.40 4.58 -3.12
N ARG A 185 17.38 4.54 -2.25
CA ARG A 185 16.36 3.49 -2.23
C ARG A 185 15.58 3.40 -3.54
N LEU A 186 15.11 4.53 -4.05
CA LEU A 186 14.40 4.59 -5.34
C LEU A 186 15.33 4.32 -6.52
N THR A 187 16.61 4.70 -6.44
CA THR A 187 17.61 4.36 -7.47
C THR A 187 17.82 2.86 -7.57
N ARG A 188 17.83 2.14 -6.44
CA ARG A 188 17.86 0.67 -6.44
C ARG A 188 16.65 0.07 -7.16
N ILE A 189 15.44 0.58 -6.86
CA ILE A 189 14.21 0.17 -7.58
C ILE A 189 14.33 0.49 -9.07
N ALA A 190 14.85 1.66 -9.44
CA ALA A 190 15.02 2.06 -10.83
C ALA A 190 16.05 1.20 -11.59
N SER A 191 17.04 0.65 -10.89
CA SER A 191 18.11 -0.15 -11.50
C SER A 191 17.67 -1.58 -11.79
N LEU A 192 16.82 -2.15 -10.92
CA LEU A 192 16.37 -3.55 -11.00
C LEU A 192 14.93 -3.68 -11.49
N GLY A 193 14.16 -2.58 -11.49
CA GLY A 193 12.73 -2.60 -11.73
C GLY A 193 12.33 -3.09 -13.11
N ARG A 194 13.17 -2.87 -14.13
CA ARG A 194 12.90 -3.27 -15.52
C ARG A 194 12.52 -4.74 -15.64
N SER A 195 13.43 -5.63 -15.23
CA SER A 195 13.29 -7.08 -15.33
C SER A 195 12.34 -7.65 -14.27
N LEU A 196 11.94 -6.85 -13.29
CA LEU A 196 11.01 -7.25 -12.24
C LEU A 196 9.59 -6.69 -12.48
N GLY A 197 9.37 -5.95 -13.57
CA GLY A 197 8.08 -5.33 -13.86
C GLY A 197 7.68 -4.25 -12.86
N MET A 198 8.65 -3.56 -12.25
CA MET A 198 8.43 -2.38 -11.43
C MET A 198 8.83 -1.13 -12.21
N HIS A 199 7.93 -0.16 -12.27
CA HIS A 199 8.07 1.08 -13.00
C HIS A 199 8.02 2.25 -12.02
N LEU A 200 8.78 3.32 -12.28
CA LEU A 200 8.89 4.47 -11.37
C LEU A 200 8.67 5.76 -12.15
N ILE A 201 7.64 6.51 -11.80
CA ILE A 201 7.35 7.83 -12.35
C ILE A 201 7.62 8.85 -11.25
N VAL A 202 8.61 9.71 -11.45
CA VAL A 202 9.01 10.73 -10.46
C VAL A 202 8.73 12.10 -11.02
N CYS A 203 7.96 12.90 -10.28
CA CYS A 203 7.62 14.26 -10.65
C CYS A 203 8.35 15.28 -9.79
N THR A 204 8.72 16.39 -10.42
CA THR A 204 9.41 17.51 -9.78
C THR A 204 8.98 18.84 -10.37
N GLN A 205 9.00 19.91 -9.55
CA GLN A 205 8.90 21.28 -10.05
C GLN A 205 10.22 21.83 -10.58
N ASN A 206 11.36 21.35 -10.08
CA ASN A 206 12.68 21.81 -10.43
C ASN A 206 13.64 20.61 -10.66
N PRO A 207 13.83 20.18 -11.92
CA PRO A 207 14.67 19.02 -12.23
C PRO A 207 16.17 19.23 -11.94
N LEU A 208 16.60 20.49 -11.74
CA LEU A 208 17.97 20.84 -11.38
C LEU A 208 18.22 20.58 -9.89
N GLY A 209 19.20 19.73 -9.59
CA GLY A 209 19.65 19.44 -8.21
C GLY A 209 18.79 18.45 -7.42
N GLU A 210 17.51 18.27 -7.77
CA GLU A 210 16.61 17.38 -7.03
C GLU A 210 16.77 15.90 -7.40
N ILE A 211 17.13 15.61 -8.65
CA ILE A 211 17.31 14.25 -9.16
C ILE A 211 18.79 14.02 -9.48
N GLY A 212 19.42 13.12 -8.74
CA GLY A 212 20.84 12.78 -8.91
C GLY A 212 21.14 12.07 -10.24
N ALA A 213 22.41 12.11 -10.65
CA ALA A 213 22.89 11.46 -11.86
C ALA A 213 22.62 9.94 -11.91
N PRO A 214 22.79 9.15 -10.83
CA PRO A 214 22.51 7.72 -10.84
C PRO A 214 21.05 7.39 -11.15
N MET A 215 20.13 8.20 -10.62
CA MET A 215 18.70 8.07 -10.88
C MET A 215 18.39 8.44 -12.33
N LYS A 216 18.89 9.58 -12.83
CA LYS A 216 18.73 10.01 -14.24
C LYS A 216 19.26 8.98 -15.24
N ALA A 217 20.33 8.26 -14.91
CA ALA A 217 20.89 7.23 -15.78
C ALA A 217 19.94 6.04 -15.98
N ASN A 218 19.11 5.73 -14.99
CA ASN A 218 18.13 4.64 -15.04
C ASN A 218 16.73 5.09 -15.53
N MET A 219 16.53 6.39 -15.76
CA MET A 219 15.24 6.99 -16.12
C MET A 219 15.32 7.68 -17.49
N ALA A 220 15.27 6.88 -18.55
CA ALA A 220 15.44 7.36 -19.92
C ALA A 220 14.28 8.24 -20.41
N LEU A 221 13.05 7.88 -20.04
CA LEU A 221 11.85 8.61 -20.44
C LEU A 221 11.75 9.93 -19.67
N ARG A 222 11.71 11.06 -20.38
CA ARG A 222 11.60 12.38 -19.78
C ARG A 222 10.44 13.14 -20.38
N ILE A 223 9.51 13.59 -19.54
CA ILE A 223 8.38 14.44 -19.95
C ILE A 223 8.54 15.80 -19.29
N CYS A 224 8.73 16.84 -20.09
CA CYS A 224 8.92 18.19 -19.59
C CYS A 224 7.71 19.04 -19.98
N LEU A 225 6.89 19.39 -18.99
CA LEU A 225 5.88 20.44 -19.14
C LEU A 225 6.57 21.81 -19.01
N ARG A 226 5.77 22.88 -18.99
CA ARG A 226 6.30 24.25 -18.85
C ARG A 226 7.18 24.40 -17.60
N VAL A 227 8.45 24.72 -17.83
CA VAL A 227 9.47 25.03 -16.80
C VAL A 227 9.72 26.54 -16.69
N ARG A 228 10.50 26.97 -15.69
CA ARG A 228 10.75 28.41 -15.44
C ARG A 228 11.74 29.02 -16.41
N ASP A 229 12.77 28.26 -16.76
CA ASP A 229 13.91 28.76 -17.54
C ASP A 229 14.49 27.70 -18.49
N ALA A 230 15.38 28.15 -19.37
CA ALA A 230 16.03 27.32 -20.37
C ALA A 230 16.95 26.25 -19.75
N MET A 231 17.55 26.49 -18.59
CA MET A 231 18.45 25.53 -17.94
C MET A 231 17.68 24.29 -17.47
N GLN A 232 16.50 24.47 -16.88
CA GLN A 232 15.63 23.36 -16.49
C GLN A 232 15.18 22.53 -17.70
N SER A 233 14.89 23.20 -18.83
CA SER A 233 14.54 22.51 -20.07
C SER A 233 15.75 21.76 -20.64
N GLN A 234 16.94 22.36 -20.61
CA GLN A 234 18.18 21.76 -21.08
C GLN A 234 18.52 20.50 -20.27
N GLU A 235 18.35 20.54 -18.95
CA GLU A 235 18.57 19.40 -18.06
C GLU A 235 17.64 18.21 -18.39
N MET A 236 16.39 18.50 -18.75
CA MET A 236 15.39 17.47 -19.06
C MET A 236 15.43 16.98 -20.50
N LEU A 237 15.69 17.86 -21.47
CA LEU A 237 15.46 17.56 -22.89
C LEU A 237 16.71 17.73 -23.76
N GLY A 238 17.76 18.36 -23.23
CA GLY A 238 18.92 18.81 -24.00
C GLY A 238 18.64 20.00 -24.93
N VAL A 239 17.47 20.65 -24.79
CA VAL A 239 17.03 21.82 -25.56
C VAL A 239 16.19 22.74 -24.67
N ASP A 240 15.94 23.98 -25.09
CA ASP A 240 15.19 25.00 -24.35
C ASP A 240 13.67 25.03 -24.63
N ASP A 241 13.18 24.14 -25.49
CA ASP A 241 11.79 24.16 -25.99
C ASP A 241 10.71 24.15 -24.88
N ALA A 242 10.94 23.47 -23.75
CA ALA A 242 9.95 23.39 -22.67
C ALA A 242 9.81 24.72 -21.90
N ALA A 243 10.86 25.54 -21.88
CA ALA A 243 10.81 26.89 -21.31
C ALA A 243 9.98 27.85 -22.16
N ARG A 244 9.80 27.52 -23.46
CA ARG A 244 9.01 28.31 -24.42
C ARG A 244 7.53 27.92 -24.47
N LEU A 245 7.12 26.90 -23.71
CA LEU A 245 5.71 26.52 -23.57
C LEU A 245 4.91 27.65 -22.91
N ARG A 246 3.74 27.96 -23.46
CA ARG A 246 2.92 29.09 -23.01
C ARG A 246 2.15 28.76 -21.73
N VAL A 247 1.97 29.75 -20.87
CA VAL A 247 1.14 29.63 -19.66
C VAL A 247 -0.32 29.33 -19.99
N THR A 248 -0.81 29.82 -21.14
CA THR A 248 -2.16 29.59 -21.66
C THR A 248 -2.40 28.19 -22.22
N GLU A 249 -1.37 27.34 -22.26
CA GLU A 249 -1.42 25.97 -22.77
C GLU A 249 -1.12 24.95 -21.65
N PRO A 250 -1.92 24.87 -20.57
CA PRO A 250 -1.73 23.86 -19.53
C PRO A 250 -1.83 22.45 -20.13
N GLY A 251 -1.02 21.54 -19.60
CA GLY A 251 -0.88 20.17 -20.12
C GLY A 251 -0.03 20.06 -21.38
N ALA A 252 0.45 21.16 -21.97
CA ALA A 252 1.44 21.08 -23.04
C ALA A 252 2.77 20.56 -22.47
N ALA A 253 3.36 19.59 -23.17
CA ALA A 253 4.59 18.92 -22.76
C ALA A 253 5.44 18.53 -23.96
N ILE A 254 6.71 18.28 -23.71
CA ILE A 254 7.62 17.67 -24.64
C ILE A 254 8.15 16.40 -23.99
N ALA A 255 7.87 15.26 -24.60
CA ALA A 255 8.40 13.97 -24.20
C ALA A 255 9.66 13.66 -25.01
N ARG A 256 10.78 13.39 -24.32
CA ARG A 256 11.95 12.76 -24.91
C ARG A 256 11.78 11.25 -24.75
N ILE A 257 11.62 10.58 -25.89
CA ILE A 257 11.43 9.13 -26.01
C ILE A 257 12.57 8.66 -26.90
N ASP A 258 13.44 7.80 -26.37
CA ASP A 258 14.71 7.44 -27.01
C ASP A 258 15.52 8.70 -27.41
N ASP A 259 15.93 8.79 -28.68
CA ASP A 259 16.62 9.95 -29.26
C ASP A 259 15.66 11.00 -29.85
N GLY A 260 14.35 10.71 -29.85
CA GLY A 260 13.32 11.58 -30.40
C GLY A 260 12.70 12.52 -29.36
N ARG A 261 12.06 13.59 -29.85
CA ARG A 261 11.23 14.50 -29.06
C ARG A 261 9.84 14.60 -29.67
N VAL A 262 8.82 14.43 -28.84
CA VAL A 262 7.41 14.53 -29.23
C VAL A 262 6.77 15.64 -28.41
N ARG A 263 6.26 16.67 -29.09
CA ARG A 263 5.37 17.65 -28.45
C ARG A 263 3.98 17.03 -28.33
N LEU A 264 3.43 17.06 -27.13
CA LEU A 264 2.10 16.55 -26.83
C LEU A 264 1.33 17.54 -25.95
N ARG A 265 0.02 17.37 -25.93
CA ARG A 265 -0.86 18.02 -24.96
C ARG A 265 -1.67 16.97 -24.22
N CYS A 266 -1.60 17.00 -22.89
CA CYS A 266 -2.35 16.09 -22.02
C CYS A 266 -3.84 16.24 -22.29
N ALA A 267 -4.54 15.11 -22.37
CA ALA A 267 -5.98 15.07 -22.55
C ALA A 267 -6.63 14.84 -21.19
N ALA A 268 -6.96 15.95 -20.51
CA ALA A 268 -7.64 15.90 -19.22
C ALA A 268 -9.04 15.32 -19.37
N ASP A 269 -9.33 14.22 -18.66
CA ASP A 269 -10.71 13.75 -18.53
C ASP A 269 -11.49 14.77 -17.67
N PRO A 270 -12.63 15.30 -18.15
CA PRO A 270 -13.42 16.25 -17.38
C PRO A 270 -14.06 15.64 -16.12
N ASP A 271 -14.16 14.31 -16.03
CA ASP A 271 -14.77 13.60 -14.90
C ASP A 271 -13.99 12.31 -14.54
N PRO A 272 -12.82 12.46 -13.89
CA PRO A 272 -12.00 11.31 -13.50
C PRO A 272 -12.73 10.38 -12.52
N ALA A 273 -13.61 10.90 -11.67
CA ALA A 273 -14.36 10.11 -10.70
C ALA A 273 -15.32 9.13 -11.40
N ARG A 274 -15.99 9.57 -12.46
CA ARG A 274 -16.82 8.69 -13.29
C ARG A 274 -16.00 7.59 -13.94
N LEU A 275 -14.81 7.92 -14.47
CA LEU A 275 -13.96 6.92 -15.10
C LEU A 275 -13.48 5.85 -14.10
N VAL A 276 -13.13 6.27 -12.87
CA VAL A 276 -12.81 5.35 -11.76
C VAL A 276 -13.98 4.42 -11.45
N ALA A 277 -15.21 4.94 -11.41
CA ALA A 277 -16.41 4.13 -11.20
C ALA A 277 -16.64 3.12 -12.34
N GLU A 278 -16.48 3.51 -13.60
CA GLU A 278 -16.61 2.61 -14.76
C GLU A 278 -15.52 1.51 -14.76
N ILE A 279 -14.29 1.84 -14.36
CA ILE A 279 -13.21 0.86 -14.15
C ILE A 279 -13.57 -0.12 -13.03
N GLY A 280 -14.11 0.38 -11.91
CA GLY A 280 -14.58 -0.45 -10.80
C GLY A 280 -15.68 -1.42 -11.22
N LEU A 281 -16.63 -0.97 -12.05
CA LEU A 281 -17.66 -1.85 -12.62
C LEU A 281 -17.06 -2.92 -13.53
N ALA A 282 -16.06 -2.58 -14.36
CA ALA A 282 -15.36 -3.56 -15.19
C ALA A 282 -14.64 -4.63 -14.35
N ALA A 283 -14.02 -4.24 -13.23
CA ALA A 283 -13.36 -5.18 -12.32
C ALA A 283 -14.34 -6.18 -11.69
N ARG A 284 -15.52 -5.72 -11.29
CA ARG A 284 -16.59 -6.57 -10.74
C ARG A 284 -17.09 -7.61 -11.74
N VAL A 285 -17.22 -7.25 -13.02
CA VAL A 285 -17.63 -8.19 -14.09
C VAL A 285 -16.61 -9.31 -14.28
N HIS A 286 -15.31 -9.00 -14.14
CA HIS A 286 -14.23 -9.98 -14.24
C HIS A 286 -13.98 -10.76 -12.94
N ALA A 287 -14.85 -10.60 -11.93
CA ALA A 287 -14.69 -11.17 -10.59
C ALA A 287 -13.28 -10.94 -10.00
N GLN A 288 -12.65 -9.82 -10.38
CA GLN A 288 -11.36 -9.44 -9.83
C GLN A 288 -11.63 -9.01 -8.39
N ARG A 289 -11.03 -9.73 -7.43
CA ARG A 289 -11.00 -9.29 -6.04
C ARG A 289 -9.95 -8.19 -5.93
N ASP A 290 -10.22 -7.20 -5.07
CA ASP A 290 -9.23 -6.20 -4.71
C ASP A 290 -8.00 -6.92 -4.16
N ALA A 291 -6.86 -6.66 -4.78
CA ALA A 291 -5.61 -7.26 -4.35
C ALA A 291 -5.22 -6.61 -3.01
N PRO A 292 -4.81 -7.37 -1.98
CA PRO A 292 -4.58 -6.84 -0.63
C PRO A 292 -3.54 -5.72 -0.65
N PRO A 293 -3.74 -4.56 -0.01
CA PRO A 293 -2.85 -3.42 -0.16
C PRO A 293 -1.37 -3.78 0.03
N LEU A 294 -0.50 -3.19 -0.78
CA LEU A 294 0.95 -3.32 -0.64
C LEU A 294 1.43 -2.71 0.69
N PHE A 295 0.79 -1.63 1.12
CA PHE A 295 1.00 -0.99 2.41
C PHE A 295 -0.30 -0.32 2.88
N THR A 296 -0.45 -0.13 4.19
CA THR A 296 -1.63 0.52 4.77
C THR A 296 -1.23 1.71 5.63
N SER A 297 -2.17 2.61 5.92
CA SER A 297 -1.96 3.66 6.91
C SER A 297 -1.49 3.11 8.26
N PRO A 298 -0.72 3.89 9.05
CA PRO A 298 -0.38 3.58 10.44
C PRO A 298 -1.59 3.15 11.26
N LEU A 299 -1.34 2.34 12.30
CA LEU A 299 -2.42 1.93 13.20
C LEU A 299 -3.17 3.17 13.73
N PRO A 300 -4.51 3.20 13.60
CA PRO A 300 -5.28 4.31 14.13
C PRO A 300 -5.20 4.33 15.67
N ARG A 301 -5.59 5.45 16.27
CA ARG A 301 -5.67 5.59 17.74
C ARG A 301 -6.84 4.85 18.36
N LEU A 302 -7.92 4.69 17.60
CA LEU A 302 -9.14 4.02 18.02
C LEU A 302 -9.55 3.01 16.94
N VAL A 303 -9.88 1.81 17.38
CA VAL A 303 -10.39 0.72 16.53
C VAL A 303 -11.63 0.19 17.20
N HIS A 304 -12.76 0.11 16.51
CA HIS A 304 -13.89 -0.68 17.00
C HIS A 304 -13.81 -2.11 16.45
N ALA A 305 -14.10 -3.11 17.28
CA ALA A 305 -14.04 -4.51 16.88
C ALA A 305 -14.94 -4.83 15.67
N ARG A 306 -16.07 -4.13 15.54
CA ARG A 306 -17.01 -4.25 14.41
C ARG A 306 -16.47 -3.71 13.08
N ASP A 307 -15.49 -2.81 13.12
CA ASP A 307 -14.93 -2.18 11.92
C ASP A 307 -13.74 -2.99 11.36
N VAL A 308 -13.28 -4.01 12.10
CA VAL A 308 -12.19 -4.88 11.68
C VAL A 308 -12.76 -6.05 10.86
N GLY A 309 -12.38 -6.14 9.58
CA GLY A 309 -12.80 -7.23 8.71
C GLY A 309 -12.17 -8.56 9.13
N ALA A 310 -12.95 -9.44 9.79
CA ALA A 310 -12.50 -10.74 10.26
C ALA A 310 -13.42 -11.89 9.78
N PRO A 311 -12.91 -13.13 9.73
CA PRO A 311 -13.74 -14.29 9.43
C PRO A 311 -14.90 -14.46 10.42
N PRO A 312 -16.06 -14.98 10.01
CA PRO A 312 -17.16 -15.29 10.91
C PRO A 312 -16.71 -16.21 12.05
N GLY A 313 -17.06 -15.85 13.29
CA GLY A 313 -16.71 -16.62 14.49
C GLY A 313 -15.32 -16.34 15.08
N ALA A 314 -14.48 -15.53 14.43
CA ALA A 314 -13.19 -15.14 14.99
C ALA A 314 -13.35 -14.13 16.15
N ILE A 315 -12.54 -14.26 17.20
CA ILE A 315 -12.48 -13.29 18.29
C ILE A 315 -11.50 -12.18 17.89
N VAL A 316 -12.03 -11.02 17.51
CA VAL A 316 -11.21 -9.85 17.16
C VAL A 316 -10.79 -9.14 18.43
N ILE A 317 -9.48 -8.92 18.59
CA ILE A 317 -8.94 -8.15 19.70
C ILE A 317 -8.34 -6.81 19.27
N GLY A 318 -8.19 -6.57 17.97
CA GLY A 318 -7.62 -5.32 17.46
C GLY A 318 -7.16 -5.36 16.01
N LEU A 319 -6.22 -4.47 15.71
CA LEU A 319 -5.39 -4.50 14.51
C LEU A 319 -3.93 -4.73 14.90
N GLU A 320 -3.22 -5.54 14.14
CA GLU A 320 -1.77 -5.74 14.24
C GLU A 320 -1.05 -5.06 13.08
N ASP A 321 0.22 -4.69 13.29
CA ASP A 321 1.04 -3.96 12.32
C ASP A 321 2.43 -4.60 12.24
N ASP A 322 2.83 -4.96 11.02
CA ASP A 322 4.13 -5.56 10.69
C ASP A 322 5.17 -4.53 10.21
N GLY A 323 4.84 -3.25 10.34
CA GLY A 323 5.60 -2.10 9.85
C GLY A 323 5.21 -1.66 8.44
N VAL A 324 4.53 -2.51 7.66
CA VAL A 324 4.14 -2.27 6.27
C VAL A 324 2.62 -2.25 6.07
N ALA A 325 1.93 -3.23 6.63
CA ALA A 325 0.50 -3.38 6.50
C ALA A 325 -0.12 -3.73 7.86
N THR A 326 -1.35 -3.28 8.05
CA THR A 326 -2.18 -3.65 9.17
C THR A 326 -3.05 -4.85 8.79
N ALA A 327 -3.28 -5.73 9.76
CA ALA A 327 -4.16 -6.88 9.64
C ALA A 327 -5.04 -7.02 10.88
N PRO A 328 -6.17 -7.74 10.79
CA PRO A 328 -6.95 -8.12 11.97
C PRO A 328 -6.08 -8.85 12.99
N CYS A 329 -6.05 -8.34 14.22
CA CYS A 329 -5.45 -9.04 15.35
C CYS A 329 -6.51 -9.95 15.96
N LEU A 330 -6.34 -11.26 15.76
CA LEU A 330 -7.30 -12.28 16.16
C LEU A 330 -6.79 -13.04 17.38
N PHE A 331 -7.71 -13.47 18.23
CA PHE A 331 -7.44 -14.31 19.38
C PHE A 331 -8.07 -15.69 19.19
N ASP A 332 -7.25 -16.73 19.15
CA ASP A 332 -7.71 -18.11 19.23
C ASP A 332 -7.48 -18.64 20.65
N PRO A 333 -8.54 -19.07 21.38
CA PRO A 333 -8.40 -19.74 22.67
C PRO A 333 -7.64 -21.06 22.60
N ALA A 334 -7.58 -21.73 21.44
CA ALA A 334 -6.85 -22.97 21.24
C ALA A 334 -5.33 -22.79 21.35
N ASP A 335 -4.83 -21.57 21.14
CA ASP A 335 -3.42 -21.22 21.28
C ASP A 335 -2.98 -21.05 22.75
N GLY A 336 -3.87 -21.33 23.71
CA GLY A 336 -3.59 -21.31 25.14
C GLY A 336 -3.76 -19.93 25.79
N ASN A 337 -3.20 -19.80 27.00
CA ASN A 337 -3.37 -18.62 27.85
C ASN A 337 -2.72 -17.36 27.26
N LEU A 338 -3.28 -16.19 27.62
CA LEU A 338 -2.75 -14.87 27.24
C LEU A 338 -2.58 -13.99 28.48
N ALA A 339 -1.35 -13.54 28.74
CA ALA A 339 -1.11 -12.52 29.76
C ALA A 339 -1.21 -11.11 29.17
N VAL A 340 -1.96 -10.23 29.81
CA VAL A 340 -2.14 -8.82 29.44
C VAL A 340 -1.38 -7.95 30.45
N ILE A 341 -0.24 -7.39 30.06
CA ILE A 341 0.71 -6.75 30.98
C ILE A 341 0.69 -5.24 30.76
N GLY A 342 0.56 -4.45 31.82
CA GLY A 342 0.72 -3.00 31.73
C GLY A 342 0.24 -2.24 32.95
N ARG A 343 0.56 -0.94 32.99
CA ARG A 343 0.07 -0.03 34.04
C ARG A 343 -1.45 0.24 33.91
N PRO A 344 -2.12 0.63 35.00
CA PRO A 344 -3.52 1.09 34.95
C PRO A 344 -3.74 2.20 33.91
N GLY A 345 -4.91 2.22 33.27
CA GLY A 345 -5.28 3.22 32.26
C GLY A 345 -4.75 2.96 30.84
N ARG A 346 -4.01 1.88 30.60
CA ARG A 346 -3.50 1.52 29.26
C ARG A 346 -4.45 0.68 28.41
N GLY A 347 -5.58 0.24 28.95
CA GLY A 347 -6.60 -0.53 28.21
C GLY A 347 -6.69 -2.03 28.53
N ARG A 348 -6.07 -2.50 29.63
CA ARG A 348 -6.11 -3.92 30.05
C ARG A 348 -7.54 -4.44 30.23
N THR A 349 -8.34 -3.75 31.04
CA THR A 349 -9.75 -4.09 31.30
C THR A 349 -10.57 -4.10 30.01
N THR A 350 -10.42 -3.07 29.16
CA THR A 350 -11.10 -2.98 27.88
C THR A 350 -10.75 -4.14 26.94
N LEU A 351 -9.49 -4.57 26.92
CA LEU A 351 -9.07 -5.74 26.14
C LEU A 351 -9.68 -7.03 26.70
N LEU A 352 -9.67 -7.24 28.03
CA LEU A 352 -10.30 -8.40 28.67
C LEU A 352 -11.80 -8.47 28.37
N GLU A 353 -12.48 -7.32 28.42
CA GLU A 353 -13.89 -7.21 28.04
C GLU A 353 -14.10 -7.54 26.56
N THR A 354 -13.24 -7.03 25.67
CA THR A 354 -13.30 -7.32 24.23
C THR A 354 -13.16 -8.81 23.96
N ILE A 355 -12.14 -9.46 24.53
CA ILE A 355 -11.92 -10.92 24.43
C ILE A 355 -13.12 -11.69 25.01
N GLY A 356 -13.53 -11.37 26.23
CA GLY A 356 -14.64 -12.06 26.89
C GLY A 356 -15.98 -11.86 26.18
N GLY A 357 -16.12 -10.80 25.37
CA GLY A 357 -17.27 -10.57 24.50
C GLY A 357 -17.26 -11.44 23.27
N GLY A 358 -16.15 -11.43 22.55
CA GLY A 358 -15.97 -12.28 21.38
C GLY A 358 -16.10 -13.75 21.73
N ALA A 359 -15.50 -14.19 22.84
CA ALA A 359 -15.61 -15.56 23.34
C ALA A 359 -17.08 -15.96 23.60
N ARG A 360 -17.87 -15.10 24.27
CA ARG A 360 -19.30 -15.35 24.48
C ARG A 360 -20.09 -15.38 23.17
N ALA A 361 -19.75 -14.53 22.21
CA ALA A 361 -20.43 -14.46 20.92
C ALA A 361 -20.16 -15.71 20.06
N CYS A 362 -18.98 -16.31 20.14
CA CYS A 362 -18.63 -17.54 19.42
C CYS A 362 -18.79 -18.82 20.24
N GLY A 363 -19.19 -18.72 21.52
CA GLY A 363 -19.38 -19.88 22.41
C GLY A 363 -18.09 -20.50 22.93
N ALA A 364 -16.97 -19.77 22.93
CA ALA A 364 -15.70 -20.26 23.45
C ALA A 364 -15.62 -20.17 24.99
N ASP A 365 -15.05 -21.19 25.62
CA ASP A 365 -14.82 -21.26 27.08
C ASP A 365 -13.50 -20.55 27.44
N VAL A 366 -13.60 -19.24 27.67
CA VAL A 366 -12.47 -18.37 28.05
C VAL A 366 -12.73 -17.75 29.42
N VAL A 367 -11.76 -17.86 30.32
CA VAL A 367 -11.79 -17.23 31.65
C VAL A 367 -10.96 -15.95 31.63
N CYS A 368 -11.61 -14.80 31.83
CA CYS A 368 -10.93 -13.51 31.95
C CYS A 368 -10.72 -13.14 33.43
N LEU A 369 -9.49 -12.80 33.81
CA LEU A 369 -9.10 -12.39 35.16
C LEU A 369 -8.44 -11.00 35.11
N ASP A 370 -9.06 -9.98 35.69
CA ASP A 370 -8.44 -8.65 35.81
C ASP A 370 -7.68 -8.51 37.14
N ASP A 371 -6.66 -7.65 37.16
CA ASP A 371 -5.80 -7.37 38.32
C ASP A 371 -5.28 -8.63 39.05
N ALA A 372 -4.74 -9.59 38.28
CA ALA A 372 -4.35 -10.90 38.78
C ALA A 372 -3.01 -10.92 39.55
N ASP A 373 -2.33 -9.80 39.73
CA ASP A 373 -0.98 -9.70 40.33
C ASP A 373 -0.87 -10.41 41.69
N VAL A 374 -1.94 -10.38 42.50
CA VAL A 374 -2.00 -11.02 43.83
C VAL A 374 -2.01 -12.55 43.72
N TRP A 375 -2.61 -13.12 42.67
CA TRP A 375 -2.71 -14.57 42.51
C TRP A 375 -1.46 -15.22 41.93
N PHE A 376 -0.59 -14.43 41.30
CA PHE A 376 0.71 -14.89 40.82
C PHE A 376 1.86 -14.61 41.80
N ASP A 377 1.59 -13.98 42.94
CA ASP A 377 2.58 -13.79 44.01
C ASP A 377 2.88 -15.13 44.72
N PRO A 378 4.13 -15.61 44.76
CA PRO A 378 4.48 -16.81 45.52
C PRO A 378 4.19 -16.69 47.02
N LEU A 379 4.11 -15.47 47.55
CA LEU A 379 3.82 -15.18 48.96
C LEU A 379 2.37 -14.73 49.19
N SER A 380 1.48 -14.95 48.21
CA SER A 380 0.07 -14.55 48.33
C SER A 380 -0.62 -15.24 49.49
N ALA A 381 -1.30 -14.45 50.33
CA ALA A 381 -2.21 -14.96 51.36
C ALA A 381 -3.65 -15.13 50.87
N ASP A 382 -3.95 -14.78 49.60
CA ASP A 382 -5.30 -14.96 49.04
C ASP A 382 -5.56 -16.46 48.81
N PRO A 383 -6.60 -17.05 49.45
CA PRO A 383 -6.92 -18.46 49.29
C PRO A 383 -7.26 -18.86 47.83
N ARG A 384 -7.57 -17.90 46.96
CA ARG A 384 -7.85 -18.13 45.54
C ARG A 384 -6.59 -18.33 44.71
N ALA A 385 -5.42 -17.89 45.18
CA ALA A 385 -4.18 -17.91 44.40
C ALA A 385 -3.82 -19.32 43.89
N ALA A 386 -3.88 -20.32 44.78
CA ALA A 386 -3.60 -21.72 44.41
C ALA A 386 -4.54 -22.23 43.31
N ARG A 387 -5.84 -21.91 43.41
CA ARG A 387 -6.85 -22.34 42.42
C ARG A 387 -6.69 -21.65 41.08
N VAL A 388 -6.31 -20.36 41.06
CA VAL A 388 -6.03 -19.63 39.82
C VAL A 388 -4.79 -20.19 39.13
N GLN A 389 -3.71 -20.43 39.88
CA GLN A 389 -2.49 -21.03 39.34
C GLN A 389 -2.74 -22.44 38.79
N GLU A 390 -3.52 -23.25 39.49
CA GLU A 390 -3.95 -24.57 38.98
C GLU A 390 -4.75 -24.44 37.68
N LEU A 391 -5.70 -23.50 37.61
CA LEU A 391 -6.49 -23.26 36.39
C LEU A 391 -5.60 -22.90 35.20
N VAL A 392 -4.62 -22.02 35.40
CA VAL A 392 -3.66 -21.57 34.37
C VAL A 392 -2.79 -22.73 33.90
N CYS A 393 -2.26 -23.53 34.82
CA CYS A 393 -1.34 -24.64 34.50
C CYS A 393 -2.05 -25.89 33.98
N ALA A 394 -3.32 -26.10 34.30
CA ALA A 394 -4.04 -27.31 33.91
C ALA A 394 -4.29 -27.40 32.39
N GLY A 395 -4.26 -26.28 31.67
CA GLY A 395 -4.46 -26.23 30.22
C GLY A 395 -5.85 -26.70 29.74
N ARG A 396 -6.82 -26.86 30.65
CA ARG A 396 -8.18 -27.33 30.33
C ARG A 396 -9.08 -26.25 29.75
N ARG A 397 -8.78 -24.99 30.05
CA ARG A 397 -9.49 -23.79 29.59
C ARG A 397 -8.47 -22.73 29.25
N CYS A 398 -8.81 -21.89 28.28
CA CYS A 398 -8.01 -20.71 27.99
C CYS A 398 -8.25 -19.66 29.10
N VAL A 399 -7.17 -19.23 29.74
CA VAL A 399 -7.20 -18.16 30.75
C VAL A 399 -6.52 -16.92 30.16
N VAL A 400 -7.24 -15.80 30.16
CA VAL A 400 -6.69 -14.49 29.84
C VAL A 400 -6.64 -13.68 31.12
N PHE A 401 -5.46 -13.20 31.50
CA PHE A 401 -5.28 -12.54 32.79
C PHE A 401 -4.43 -11.28 32.69
N ALA A 402 -4.84 -10.22 33.38
CA ALA A 402 -4.13 -8.95 33.40
C ALA A 402 -3.18 -8.84 34.60
N LEU A 403 -1.98 -8.32 34.35
CA LEU A 403 -0.93 -8.08 35.34
C LEU A 403 -0.40 -6.65 35.22
N GLY A 404 0.13 -6.11 36.31
CA GLY A 404 0.86 -4.84 36.32
C GLY A 404 2.26 -4.94 35.71
N SER A 405 2.89 -6.12 35.81
CA SER A 405 4.24 -6.39 35.29
C SER A 405 4.47 -7.90 35.08
N SER A 406 5.44 -8.25 34.22
CA SER A 406 5.87 -9.63 33.97
C SER A 406 6.62 -10.28 35.14
N ARG A 407 7.06 -9.53 36.16
CA ARG A 407 7.97 -10.02 37.23
C ARG A 407 7.54 -11.32 37.90
N ARG A 408 6.24 -11.56 38.00
CA ARG A 408 5.63 -12.72 38.68
C ARG A 408 5.20 -13.81 37.70
N LEU A 409 5.39 -13.59 36.41
CA LEU A 409 5.01 -14.50 35.34
C LEU A 409 6.17 -15.47 35.05
N ARG A 410 5.92 -16.77 35.17
CA ARG A 410 6.85 -17.80 34.68
C ARG A 410 6.54 -18.07 33.21
N VAL A 411 7.51 -17.81 32.34
CA VAL A 411 7.43 -18.07 30.90
C VAL A 411 8.36 -19.25 30.58
N PRO A 412 7.91 -20.30 29.86
CA PRO A 412 6.60 -20.44 29.21
C PRO A 412 5.50 -21.03 30.09
N ASP A 413 5.81 -21.50 31.30
CA ASP A 413 4.93 -22.34 32.13
C ASP A 413 3.51 -21.78 32.36
N HIS A 414 3.38 -20.48 32.59
CA HIS A 414 2.08 -19.84 32.79
C HIS A 414 1.43 -19.39 31.48
N CYS A 415 2.21 -18.80 30.56
CA CYS A 415 1.77 -18.51 29.19
C CYS A 415 2.97 -18.27 28.25
N GLY A 416 2.83 -18.69 27.00
CA GLY A 416 3.75 -18.32 25.91
C GLY A 416 3.37 -17.04 25.17
N ARG A 417 2.11 -16.59 25.31
CA ARG A 417 1.54 -15.43 24.60
C ARG A 417 1.35 -14.26 25.56
N ARG A 418 1.84 -13.08 25.18
CA ARG A 418 1.76 -11.87 26.01
C ARG A 418 1.35 -10.68 25.17
N LEU A 419 0.43 -9.86 25.67
CA LEU A 419 0.17 -8.53 25.15
C LEU A 419 0.65 -7.51 26.17
N VAL A 420 1.69 -6.76 25.81
CA VAL A 420 2.37 -5.82 26.72
C VAL A 420 2.05 -4.40 26.30
N PHE A 421 1.51 -3.59 27.21
CA PHE A 421 1.35 -2.15 27.01
C PHE A 421 2.63 -1.44 27.46
N PRO A 422 3.42 -0.88 26.53
CA PRO A 422 4.72 -0.29 26.86
C PRO A 422 4.57 0.94 27.76
N VAL A 423 5.57 1.16 28.61
CA VAL A 423 5.64 2.31 29.52
C VAL A 423 6.64 3.38 29.06
N GLY A 424 7.51 3.06 28.11
CA GLY A 424 8.52 3.99 27.55
C GLY A 424 9.84 4.00 28.31
N GLU A 425 9.97 3.17 29.36
CA GLU A 425 11.21 2.96 30.09
C GLU A 425 11.89 1.71 29.54
N ARG A 426 12.95 1.88 28.73
CA ARG A 426 13.63 0.78 28.00
C ARG A 426 13.89 -0.45 28.88
N ALA A 427 14.42 -0.28 30.09
CA ALA A 427 14.74 -1.39 30.98
C ALA A 427 13.48 -2.17 31.43
N VAL A 428 12.36 -1.47 31.64
CA VAL A 428 11.09 -2.08 32.03
C VAL A 428 10.46 -2.80 30.84
N ASP A 429 10.38 -2.14 29.69
CA ASP A 429 9.77 -2.71 28.47
C ASP A 429 10.52 -3.97 27.99
N LEU A 430 11.86 -3.97 28.08
CA LEU A 430 12.68 -5.15 27.82
C LEU A 430 12.41 -6.27 28.84
N ALA A 431 12.28 -5.94 30.13
CA ALA A 431 11.99 -6.91 31.19
C ALA A 431 10.58 -7.50 31.07
N ASP A 432 9.60 -6.74 30.57
CA ASP A 432 8.27 -7.24 30.24
C ASP A 432 8.25 -8.09 28.95
N GLY A 433 9.35 -8.09 28.20
CA GLY A 433 9.64 -9.00 27.08
C GLY A 433 9.52 -8.38 25.70
N ILE A 434 9.34 -7.06 25.60
CA ILE A 434 9.31 -6.37 24.30
C ILE A 434 10.72 -6.42 23.70
N PRO A 435 10.91 -6.88 22.46
CA PRO A 435 12.23 -6.88 21.83
C PRO A 435 12.80 -5.48 21.65
N ALA A 436 14.13 -5.33 21.79
CA ALA A 436 14.82 -4.05 21.68
C ALA A 436 14.46 -3.28 20.39
N ALA A 437 14.40 -3.98 19.25
CA ALA A 437 14.04 -3.38 17.97
C ALA A 437 12.63 -2.76 17.96
N ILE A 438 11.66 -3.32 18.69
CA ILE A 438 10.33 -2.73 18.82
C ILE A 438 10.36 -1.56 19.80
N VAL A 439 11.08 -1.69 20.92
CA VAL A 439 11.27 -0.56 21.86
C VAL A 439 11.84 0.67 21.13
N ASP A 440 12.83 0.46 20.26
CA ASP A 440 13.46 1.51 19.47
C ASP A 440 12.54 2.10 18.37
N ALA A 441 11.51 1.34 17.96
CA ALA A 441 10.55 1.75 16.94
C ALA A 441 9.30 2.47 17.51
N LEU A 442 9.03 2.31 18.81
CA LEU A 442 7.86 2.91 19.45
C LEU A 442 7.96 4.44 19.48
N THR A 443 6.88 5.11 19.06
CA THR A 443 6.79 6.57 19.06
C THR A 443 6.20 7.11 20.36
N ALA A 444 6.37 8.41 20.60
CA ALA A 444 5.70 9.10 21.71
C ALA A 444 4.15 9.07 21.60
N GLU A 445 3.62 8.86 20.40
CA GLU A 445 2.18 8.63 20.21
C GLU A 445 1.78 7.23 20.66
N ASP A 446 2.57 6.21 20.34
CA ASP A 446 2.31 4.84 20.74
C ASP A 446 2.26 4.70 22.28
N LEU A 447 3.23 5.32 22.95
CA LEU A 447 3.32 5.33 24.40
C LEU A 447 2.17 6.09 25.08
N ARG A 448 1.46 6.99 24.39
CA ARG A 448 0.34 7.77 24.95
C ARG A 448 -1.03 7.23 24.55
N THR A 449 -1.11 6.43 23.50
CA THR A 449 -2.38 5.89 22.99
C THR A 449 -2.85 4.70 23.84
N PRO A 450 -4.02 4.76 24.51
CA PRO A 450 -4.59 3.61 25.19
C PRO A 450 -4.91 2.48 24.19
N GLY A 451 -4.70 1.23 24.58
CA GLY A 451 -4.89 0.08 23.70
C GLY A 451 -3.71 -0.17 22.74
N ARG A 452 -2.76 0.76 22.59
CA ARG A 452 -1.52 0.50 21.85
C ARG A 452 -0.60 -0.40 22.67
N GLY A 453 -0.34 -1.59 22.17
CA GLY A 453 0.49 -2.59 22.84
C GLY A 453 1.38 -3.36 21.87
N VAL A 454 2.10 -4.33 22.40
CA VAL A 454 2.93 -5.27 21.65
C VAL A 454 2.44 -6.68 21.94
N LEU A 455 1.94 -7.37 20.91
CA LEU A 455 1.59 -8.79 21.00
C LEU A 455 2.84 -9.63 20.73
N ILE A 456 3.17 -10.52 21.66
CA ILE A 456 4.32 -11.41 21.63
C ILE A 456 3.80 -12.84 21.63
N GLU A 457 4.03 -13.59 20.54
CA GLU A 457 3.60 -14.98 20.39
C GLU A 457 4.46 -15.69 19.33
N ALA A 458 4.71 -16.99 19.51
CA ALA A 458 5.43 -17.84 18.55
C ALA A 458 6.77 -17.24 18.04
N GLY A 459 7.54 -16.58 18.91
CA GLY A 459 8.82 -15.94 18.57
C GLY A 459 8.69 -14.67 17.72
N ARG A 460 7.48 -14.15 17.54
CA ARG A 460 7.20 -12.88 16.87
C ARG A 460 6.70 -11.86 17.89
N ALA A 461 6.98 -10.59 17.60
CA ALA A 461 6.41 -9.47 18.32
C ALA A 461 5.89 -8.45 17.30
N ARG A 462 4.67 -7.95 17.51
CA ARG A 462 3.97 -7.04 16.60
C ARG A 462 3.33 -5.92 17.39
N ILE A 463 3.38 -4.70 16.87
CA ILE A 463 2.65 -3.58 17.45
C ILE A 463 1.17 -3.78 17.14
N VAL A 464 0.30 -3.56 18.13
CA VAL A 464 -1.15 -3.73 17.99
C VAL A 464 -1.90 -2.51 18.48
N GLN A 465 -3.06 -2.23 17.88
CA GLN A 465 -4.10 -1.40 18.48
C GLN A 465 -5.21 -2.32 18.97
N CYS A 466 -5.40 -2.41 20.29
CA CYS A 466 -6.53 -3.14 20.85
C CYS A 466 -7.84 -2.45 20.46
N ALA A 467 -8.81 -3.25 20.07
CA ALA A 467 -10.14 -2.76 19.74
C ALA A 467 -10.92 -2.40 21.01
N VAL A 468 -11.80 -1.41 20.86
CA VAL A 468 -12.90 -1.16 21.78
C VAL A 468 -14.17 -1.80 21.21
N ARG A 469 -15.16 -2.04 22.06
CA ARG A 469 -16.46 -2.56 21.61
C ARG A 469 -17.30 -1.53 20.85
#